data_AF-A0A7G6XIG7-F1
#
_entry.id   AF-A0A7G6XIG7-F1
#
_cell.length_a   1.000
_cell.length_b   1.000
_cell.length_c   1.000
_cell.angle_alpha   90.00
_cell.angle_beta   90.00
_cell.angle_gamma   90.00
#
_symmetry.space_group_name_H-M   'P 1'
#
loop_
_entity.id
_entity.type
_entity.pdbx_description
1 polymer ?
#
loop_
_entity_poly.entity_id
_entity_poly.type
_entity_poly.pdbx_seq_one_letter_code
_entity_poly.pdbx_strand_id
1 'polypeptide(L)' 'MTEGYEYVPHPLLRRRVRDVASGIEGELMAVVNEDVSTSVHPHWVELAYIRGPSGREFSTAVDNIEPAEPNPGQRP' A
#
# COMPACT_ATOMS: atom_id res chain seq x y z
N MET A 1 3.01 -25.06 -2.76
CA MET A 1 3.60 -23.73 -3.01
C MET A 1 2.71 -22.77 -2.27
N THR A 2 3.01 -22.51 -0.99
CA THR A 2 2.19 -21.58 -0.20
C THR A 2 2.55 -20.21 -0.72
N GLU A 3 1.65 -19.66 -1.52
CA GLU A 3 1.69 -18.32 -2.07
C GLU A 3 2.08 -17.36 -0.93
N GLY A 4 3.30 -16.82 -1.00
CA GLY A 4 3.96 -16.09 0.09
C GLY A 4 3.47 -14.66 0.25
N TYR A 5 2.15 -14.46 0.15
CA TYR A 5 1.50 -13.18 0.35
C TYR A 5 0.32 -13.31 1.32
N GLU A 6 0.31 -12.49 2.36
CA GLU A 6 -0.78 -12.42 3.34
C GLU A 6 -1.46 -11.04 3.26
N TYR A 7 -2.79 -11.01 3.15
CA TYR A 7 -3.53 -9.74 3.18
C TYR A 7 -3.55 -9.17 4.60
N VAL A 8 -3.03 -7.95 4.77
CA VAL A 8 -2.94 -7.28 6.06
C VAL A 8 -4.00 -6.18 6.16
N PRO A 9 -4.79 -6.12 7.24
CA PRO A 9 -5.71 -5.01 7.47
C PRO A 9 -4.93 -3.71 7.73
N HIS A 10 -5.27 -2.63 7.02
CA HIS A 10 -4.61 -1.33 7.18
C HIS A 10 -5.62 -0.19 7.43
N PRO A 11 -5.34 0.77 8.35
CA PRO A 11 -6.26 1.89 8.64
C PRO A 11 -6.56 2.80 7.44
N LEU A 12 -5.62 2.89 6.50
CA LEU A 12 -5.74 3.71 5.30
C LEU A 12 -6.38 2.97 4.12
N LEU A 13 -6.85 1.73 4.31
CA LEU A 13 -7.46 0.95 3.24
C LEU A 13 -8.68 1.67 2.67
N ARG A 14 -8.79 1.74 1.33
CA ARG A 14 -9.79 2.50 0.58
C ARG A 14 -9.81 4.00 0.92
N ARG A 15 -8.65 4.55 1.31
CA ARG A 15 -8.45 5.99 1.53
C ARG A 15 -7.42 6.54 0.56
N ARG A 16 -7.45 7.86 0.36
CA ARG A 16 -6.41 8.55 -0.39
C ARG A 16 -5.11 8.55 0.40
N VAL A 17 -4.06 8.09 -0.25
CA VAL A 17 -2.71 8.04 0.27
C VAL A 17 -1.76 8.70 -0.71
N ARG A 18 -0.64 9.18 -0.19
CA ARG A 18 0.46 9.73 -0.97
C ARG A 18 1.68 8.85 -0.72
N ASP A 19 2.27 8.35 -1.81
CA ASP A 19 3.59 7.75 -1.76
C ASP A 19 4.62 8.88 -1.60
N VAL A 20 5.33 8.92 -0.47
CA VAL A 20 6.34 9.95 -0.21
C VAL A 20 7.59 9.76 -1.06
N ALA A 21 7.88 8.53 -1.49
CA ALA A 21 9.05 8.23 -2.30
C ALA A 21 8.87 8.70 -3.74
N SER A 22 7.70 8.48 -4.33
CA SER A 22 7.38 8.92 -5.70
C SER A 22 6.69 10.29 -5.75
N GLY A 23 6.13 10.77 -4.64
CA GLY A 23 5.29 11.96 -4.57
C GLY A 23 3.89 11.79 -5.18
N ILE A 24 3.53 10.58 -5.61
CA ILE A 24 2.28 10.28 -6.31
C ILE A 24 1.17 10.00 -5.30
N GLU A 25 0.01 10.62 -5.53
CA GLU A 25 -1.22 10.34 -4.77
C GLU A 25 -2.07 9.28 -5.46
N GLY A 26 -2.80 8.50 -4.67
CA GLY A 26 -3.74 7.49 -5.17
C GLY A 26 -4.62 6.92 -4.06
N GLU A 27 -5.43 5.92 -4.37
CA GLU A 27 -6.25 5.21 -3.38
C GLU A 27 -5.58 3.90 -2.97
N LEU A 28 -5.44 3.66 -1.65
CA LEU A 28 -4.91 2.40 -1.15
C LEU A 28 -5.94 1.29 -1.35
N MET A 29 -5.64 0.34 -2.23
CA MET A 29 -6.54 -0.77 -2.59
C MET A 29 -6.32 -2.00 -1.71
N ALA A 30 -5.08 -2.32 -1.38
CA ALA A 30 -4.72 -3.48 -0.56
C ALA A 30 -3.36 -3.27 0.11
N VAL A 31 -3.16 -3.97 1.23
CA VAL A 31 -1.84 -4.16 1.83
C VAL A 31 -1.59 -5.65 1.92
N VAL A 32 -0.43 -6.09 1.45
CA VAL A 32 0.00 -7.49 1.53
C VAL A 32 1.36 -7.57 2.20
N ASN A 33 1.58 -8.59 3.01
CA ASN A 33 2.91 -8.95 3.49
C ASN A 33 3.52 -9.97 2.53
N GLU A 34 4.58 -9.60 1.84
CA GLU A 34 5.24 -10.43 0.83
C GLU A 34 6.70 -10.72 1.24
N ASP A 35 7.14 -11.96 1.04
CA ASP A 35 8.57 -12.29 1.13
C ASP A 35 9.28 -11.86 -0.15
N VAL A 36 9.99 -10.73 -0.09
CA VAL A 36 10.77 -10.20 -1.22
C VAL A 36 12.21 -10.72 -1.22
N SER A 37 12.56 -11.64 -0.31
CA SER A 37 13.90 -12.21 -0.26
C SER A 37 14.13 -13.18 -1.41
N THR A 38 15.27 -13.01 -2.08
CA THR A 38 15.79 -13.98 -3.04
C THR A 38 16.72 -15.00 -2.37
N SER A 39 16.86 -14.94 -1.04
CA SER A 39 17.82 -15.69 -0.23
C SER A 39 17.15 -16.61 0.81
N VAL A 40 17.96 -17.43 1.49
CA VAL A 40 17.50 -18.41 2.51
C VAL A 40 16.87 -17.75 3.74
N HIS A 41 17.12 -16.45 3.96
CA HIS A 41 16.51 -15.69 5.05
C HIS A 41 15.31 -14.92 4.49
N PRO A 42 14.08 -15.21 4.93
CA PRO A 42 12.90 -14.52 4.44
C PRO A 42 12.93 -13.05 4.85
N HIS A 43 12.57 -12.17 3.92
CA HIS A 43 12.46 -10.74 4.15
C HIS A 43 11.04 -10.32 3.83
N TRP A 44 10.22 -10.36 4.88
CA TRP A 44 8.83 -9.98 4.85
C TRP A 44 8.71 -8.47 4.82
N VAL A 45 8.03 -7.95 3.80
CA VAL A 45 7.77 -6.53 3.62
C VAL A 45 6.28 -6.32 3.38
N GLU A 46 5.72 -5.34 4.09
CA GLU A 46 4.36 -4.90 3.84
C GLU A 46 4.33 -3.98 2.61
N LEU A 47 3.67 -4.45 1.55
CA LEU A 47 3.48 -3.74 0.29
C LEU A 47 2.06 -3.18 0.22
N ALA A 48 1.97 -1.88 0.01
CA ALA A 48 0.75 -1.13 -0.27
C ALA A 48 0.50 -1.08 -1.79
N TYR A 49 -0.62 -1.64 -2.24
CA TYR A 49 -1.11 -1.48 -3.61
C TYR A 49 -1.98 -0.24 -3.72
N ILE A 50 -1.55 0.71 -4.53
CA ILE A 50 -2.19 2.00 -4.70
C ILE A 50 -2.67 2.13 -6.13
N ARG A 51 -3.93 2.55 -6.30
CA ARG A 51 -4.47 2.93 -7.60
C ARG A 51 -4.22 4.41 -7.84
N GLY A 52 -3.33 4.72 -8.79
CA GLY A 52 -3.00 6.08 -9.18
C GLY A 52 -4.11 6.76 -10.01
N PRO A 53 -3.98 8.06 -10.28
CA PRO A 53 -5.00 8.87 -10.96
C PRO A 53 -5.24 8.44 -12.41
N SER A 54 -4.24 7.81 -13.05
CA SER A 54 -4.37 7.25 -14.40
C SER A 54 -5.11 5.90 -14.43
N GLY A 55 -5.57 5.40 -13.28
CA GLY A 55 -6.17 4.08 -13.13
C GLY A 55 -5.17 2.93 -13.08
N ARG A 56 -3.87 3.22 -13.20
CA ARG A 56 -2.80 2.23 -13.08
C ARG A 56 -2.48 1.97 -11.62
N GLU A 57 -2.40 0.68 -11.28
CA GLU A 57 -2.00 0.23 -9.95
C GLU A 57 -0.48 0.12 -9.85
N PHE A 58 0.05 0.54 -8.72
CA PHE A 58 1.47 0.43 -8.38
C PHE A 58 1.59 -0.01 -6.92
N SER A 59 2.67 -0.71 -6.60
CA SER A 59 2.99 -1.10 -5.22
C SER A 59 4.14 -0.26 -4.67
N THR A 60 4.08 0.05 -3.38
CA THR A 60 5.16 0.69 -2.62
C THR A 60 5.20 0.11 -1.21
N ALA A 61 6.28 0.33 -0.45
CA ALA A 61 6.32 -0.08 0.95
C ALA A 61 5.25 0.66 1.76
N VAL A 62 4.62 -0.01 2.72
CA VAL A 62 3.64 0.64 3.61
C VAL A 62 4.27 1.81 4.38
N ASP A 63 5.54 1.72 4.73
CA ASP A 63 6.25 2.84 5.37
C ASP A 63 6.40 4.08 4.48
N ASN A 64 6.23 3.95 3.16
CA ASN A 64 6.29 5.06 2.22
C ASN A 64 4.92 5.73 2.00
N ILE A 65 3.83 5.21 2.58
CA ILE A 65 2.51 5.81 2.38
C ILE A 65 2.12 6.70 3.55
N GLU A 66 1.72 7.92 3.22
CA GLU A 66 1.10 8.84 4.16
C GLU A 66 -0.36 9.10 3.76
N PRO A 67 -1.26 9.39 4.72
CA PRO A 67 -2.60 9.85 4.38
C PRO A 67 -2.51 11.13 3.55
N ALA A 68 -3.10 11.10 2.35
CA ALA A 68 -3.31 12.31 1.56
C ALA A 68 -4.55 13.04 2.13
N GLU A 69 -4.33 13.68 3.28
CA GLU A 69 -5.27 14.57 3.96
C GLU A 69 -5.74 15.70 3.01
N PRO A 70 -6.96 16.24 3.21
CA PRO A 70 -7.37 16.72 4.52
C PRO A 70 -8.74 16.22 4.95
N ASN A 71 -8.84 15.46 6.04
CA ASN A 71 -10.14 15.10 6.60
C ASN A 71 -10.76 16.34 7.28
N PRO A 72 -12.03 16.70 6.96
CA PRO A 72 -13.04 16.63 8.01
C PRO A 72 -14.46 16.35 7.46
N GLY A 73 -14.65 15.39 6.55
CA GLY A 73 -15.89 15.34 5.78
C GLY A 73 -16.24 14.04 5.07
N GLN A 74 -16.08 12.88 5.69
CA GLN A 74 -16.93 11.73 5.30
C GLN A 74 -18.41 12.09 5.58
N ARG A 75 -19.09 12.67 4.59
CA ARG A 75 -20.55 12.80 4.59
C ARG A 75 -21.16 11.43 4.25
N PRO A 76 -22.18 10.99 5.00
CA PRO A 76 -22.85 9.70 4.79
C PRO A 76 -23.65 9.66 3.48
#